data_AF-A0AAD9RZ96-F1
#
_entry.id   AF-A0AAD9RZ96-F1
#
_cell.length_a   1.000
_cell.length_b   1.000
_cell.length_c   1.000
_cell.angle_alpha   90.00
_cell.angle_beta   90.00
_cell.angle_gamma   90.00
#
_symmetry.space_group_name_H-M   'P 1'
#
loop_
_entity.id
_entity.type
_entity.pdbx_description
1 polymer ?
#
loop_
_entity_poly.entity_id
_entity_poly.type
_entity_poly.pdbx_seq_one_letter_code
_entity_poly.pdbx_strand_id
1 'polypeptide(L)'
;MITINTERYIDVGLPDDFNKREDIIDKEQYKKDNCFFTIFNIVKDIFEKVYRLEVEILSVNNECKQQKIEVLSDVHTKEHKQFLLHCTGTERTWSNRKKHAVILDLSMSILDKEAIISNKIVEENNKKSYLGKVKLDFICKIEKKENPMQVQLVLINKNTARKLFKEFGHIVVGKIHKIITKTLMHMLQFKKHY
;
A
#
# COMPACT_ATOMS: atom_id res chain seq x y z
N MET A 1 -3.15 0.78 14.15
CA MET A 1 -2.12 -0.17 13.69
C MET A 1 -2.82 -1.26 12.89
N ILE A 2 -2.27 -1.64 11.75
CA ILE A 2 -2.74 -2.79 10.95
C ILE A 2 -1.58 -3.77 10.87
N THR A 3 -1.85 -5.05 11.09
CA THR A 3 -0.86 -6.13 10.96
C THR A 3 -1.26 -7.04 9.80
N ILE A 4 -0.33 -7.29 8.89
CA ILE A 4 -0.48 -8.22 7.78
C ILE A 4 0.40 -9.44 8.06
N ASN A 5 -0.23 -10.60 8.24
CA ASN A 5 0.49 -11.87 8.35
C ASN A 5 0.90 -12.33 6.95
N THR A 6 2.19 -12.61 6.76
CA THR A 6 2.76 -12.81 5.43
C THR A 6 3.14 -14.24 5.09
N GLU A 7 3.05 -15.17 6.05
CA GLU A 7 3.45 -16.58 5.85
C GLU A 7 2.80 -17.22 4.63
N ARG A 8 1.52 -16.94 4.38
CA ARG A 8 0.75 -17.47 3.23
C ARG A 8 1.06 -16.78 1.90
N TYR A 9 1.87 -15.73 1.91
CA TYR A 9 2.15 -14.86 0.78
C TYR A 9 3.66 -14.71 0.54
N ILE A 10 4.49 -15.52 1.20
CA ILE A 10 5.94 -15.38 1.22
C ILE A 10 6.56 -15.60 -0.18
N ASP A 11 5.90 -16.39 -1.03
CA ASP A 11 6.33 -16.69 -2.39
C ASP A 11 5.68 -15.78 -3.45
N VAL A 12 4.80 -14.84 -3.06
CA VAL A 12 4.13 -13.94 -4.01
C VAL A 12 5.13 -12.99 -4.63
N GLY A 13 5.07 -12.82 -5.95
CA GLY A 13 5.91 -11.87 -6.68
C GLY A 13 7.32 -12.38 -6.98
N LEU A 14 7.72 -13.58 -6.51
CA LEU A 14 9.02 -14.15 -6.84
C LEU A 14 9.17 -14.45 -8.35
N PRO A 15 10.35 -14.26 -8.95
CA PRO A 15 10.61 -14.66 -10.34
C PRO A 15 10.31 -16.14 -10.59
N ASP A 16 9.83 -16.48 -11.80
CA ASP A 16 9.53 -17.87 -12.18
C ASP A 16 10.76 -18.81 -12.09
N ASP A 17 11.96 -18.26 -12.28
CA ASP A 17 13.23 -18.97 -12.22
C ASP A 17 13.89 -18.91 -10.83
N PHE A 18 13.23 -18.36 -9.81
CA PHE A 18 13.79 -18.15 -8.46
C PHE A 18 14.50 -19.37 -7.89
N ASN A 19 13.92 -20.57 -8.06
CA ASN A 19 14.51 -21.80 -7.54
C ASN A 19 15.83 -22.18 -8.24
N LYS A 20 16.03 -21.75 -9.49
CA LYS A 20 17.22 -22.03 -10.31
C LYS A 20 18.29 -20.95 -10.22
N ARG A 21 17.97 -19.78 -9.66
CA ARG A 21 18.91 -18.67 -9.46
C ARG A 21 19.96 -19.02 -8.42
N GLU A 22 21.22 -19.03 -8.85
CA GLU A 22 22.40 -19.28 -8.01
C GLU A 22 23.00 -17.98 -7.45
N ASP A 23 22.67 -16.84 -8.06
CA ASP A 23 23.11 -15.51 -7.61
C ASP A 23 22.43 -15.06 -6.29
N ILE A 24 21.32 -15.72 -5.92
CA ILE A 24 20.62 -15.50 -4.65
C ILE A 24 21.19 -16.44 -3.59
N ILE A 25 22.15 -15.94 -2.82
CA ILE A 25 22.85 -16.67 -1.76
C ILE A 25 21.89 -17.09 -0.63
N ASP A 26 21.07 -16.16 -0.15
CA ASP A 26 20.08 -16.41 0.91
C ASP A 26 18.66 -16.31 0.34
N LYS A 27 18.13 -17.46 -0.08
CA LYS A 27 16.79 -17.57 -0.66
C LYS A 27 15.70 -17.20 0.34
N GLU A 28 15.83 -17.58 1.60
CA GLU A 28 14.80 -17.31 2.61
C GLU A 28 14.72 -15.83 2.95
N GLN A 29 15.87 -15.17 3.09
CA GLN A 29 15.90 -13.72 3.29
C GLN A 29 15.35 -12.98 2.07
N TYR A 30 15.73 -13.41 0.86
CA TYR A 30 15.20 -12.83 -0.38
C TYR A 30 13.67 -12.90 -0.43
N LYS A 31 13.06 -14.04 -0.08
CA LYS A 31 11.60 -14.17 -0.04
C LYS A 31 10.97 -13.18 0.93
N LYS A 32 11.53 -13.03 2.13
CA LYS A 32 11.03 -12.09 3.15
C LYS A 32 11.12 -10.64 2.67
N ASP A 33 12.22 -10.27 2.03
CA ASP A 33 12.44 -8.91 1.51
C ASP A 33 11.54 -8.62 0.31
N ASN A 34 11.42 -9.58 -0.62
CA ASN A 34 10.48 -9.50 -1.74
C ASN A 34 9.02 -9.38 -1.27
N CYS A 35 8.61 -10.18 -0.28
CA CYS A 35 7.26 -10.10 0.28
C CYS A 35 7.00 -8.76 0.97
N PHE A 36 7.98 -8.25 1.73
CA PHE A 36 7.91 -6.93 2.34
C PHE A 36 7.77 -5.81 1.30
N PHE A 37 8.59 -5.86 0.25
CA PHE A 37 8.56 -4.89 -0.85
C PHE A 37 7.25 -4.94 -1.64
N THR A 38 6.74 -6.14 -1.92
CA THR A 38 5.44 -6.34 -2.55
C THR A 38 4.32 -5.69 -1.73
N ILE A 39 4.29 -5.90 -0.41
CA ILE A 39 3.29 -5.28 0.47
C ILE A 39 3.46 -3.76 0.51
N PHE A 40 4.70 -3.27 0.56
CA PHE A 40 4.99 -1.84 0.48
C PHE A 40 4.39 -1.21 -0.79
N ASN A 41 4.62 -1.81 -1.96
CA ASN A 41 4.08 -1.32 -3.24
C ASN A 41 2.55 -1.35 -3.27
N ILE A 42 1.93 -2.41 -2.75
CA ILE A 42 0.46 -2.48 -2.61
C ILE A 42 -0.04 -1.35 -1.70
N VAL A 43 0.61 -1.10 -0.55
CA VAL A 43 0.19 -0.04 0.37
C VAL A 43 0.33 1.34 -0.28
N LYS A 44 1.43 1.59 -0.99
CA LYS A 44 1.64 2.81 -1.78
C LYS A 44 0.52 2.99 -2.81
N ASP A 45 0.25 1.96 -3.60
CA ASP A 45 -0.83 1.95 -4.60
C ASP A 45 -2.21 2.17 -3.97
N ILE A 46 -2.47 1.62 -2.78
CA ILE A 46 -3.73 1.88 -2.07
C ILE A 46 -3.84 3.37 -1.75
N PHE A 47 -2.81 4.02 -1.24
CA PHE A 47 -2.87 5.45 -0.94
C PHE A 47 -3.00 6.29 -2.22
N GLU A 48 -2.21 6.01 -3.25
CA GLU A 48 -2.20 6.77 -4.51
C GLU A 48 -3.46 6.54 -5.36
N LYS A 49 -3.82 5.28 -5.60
CA LYS A 49 -4.88 4.91 -6.55
C LYS A 49 -6.24 4.80 -5.88
N VAL A 50 -6.32 4.19 -4.69
CA VAL A 50 -7.59 4.00 -3.98
C VAL A 50 -7.95 5.24 -3.17
N TYR A 51 -7.03 5.83 -2.42
CA TYR A 51 -7.36 7.00 -1.62
C TYR A 51 -7.12 8.33 -2.35
N ARG A 52 -6.46 8.30 -3.52
CA ARG A 52 -6.17 9.49 -4.35
C ARG A 52 -5.34 10.52 -3.57
N LEU A 53 -4.36 10.00 -2.83
CA LEU A 53 -3.40 10.79 -2.08
C LEU A 53 -2.12 10.97 -2.91
N GLU A 54 -1.48 12.11 -2.74
CA GLU A 54 -0.08 12.28 -3.11
C GLU A 54 0.76 11.53 -2.07
N VAL A 55 1.72 10.73 -2.54
CA VAL A 55 2.56 9.90 -1.67
C VAL A 55 4.01 10.17 -1.95
N GLU A 56 4.73 10.64 -0.94
CA GLU A 56 6.18 10.81 -0.98
C GLU A 56 6.85 9.75 -0.10
N ILE A 57 7.84 9.05 -0.65
CA ILE A 57 8.65 8.10 0.13
C ILE A 57 9.71 8.91 0.88
N LEU A 58 9.63 8.94 2.20
CA LEU A 58 10.65 9.56 3.04
C LEU A 58 11.78 8.54 3.22
N SER A 59 12.98 8.90 2.76
CA SER A 59 14.17 8.05 2.85
C SER A 59 14.40 7.55 4.28
N VAL A 60 14.53 6.24 4.44
CA VAL A 60 15.01 5.63 5.68
C VAL A 60 16.42 5.11 5.43
N ASN A 61 17.38 6.02 5.36
CA ASN A 61 18.75 5.68 5.64
C ASN A 61 19.14 6.34 6.96
N ASN A 62 19.68 5.51 7.86
CA ASN A 62 20.43 5.99 9.01
C ASN A 62 21.48 6.96 8.47
N GLU A 63 21.39 8.21 8.94
CA GLU A 63 22.31 9.31 8.65
C GLU A 63 22.29 9.85 7.21
N CYS A 64 22.18 11.17 7.11
CA CYS A 64 22.23 12.01 5.90
C CYS A 64 21.00 12.08 4.97
N LYS A 65 20.35 13.24 5.06
CA LYS A 65 19.78 14.08 3.98
C LYS A 65 18.84 13.40 2.97
N GLN A 66 17.58 13.87 3.03
CA GLN A 66 16.51 13.72 2.02
C GLN A 66 17.06 13.65 0.58
N GLN A 67 17.08 12.46 0.00
CA GLN A 67 17.18 12.28 -1.44
C GLN A 67 15.86 11.69 -1.95
N LYS A 68 15.32 12.30 -3.00
CA LYS A 68 14.26 11.70 -3.82
C LYS A 68 14.82 10.44 -4.44
N ILE A 69 14.29 9.29 -4.04
CA ILE A 69 14.71 7.99 -4.59
C ILE A 69 13.97 7.80 -5.91
N GLU A 70 14.66 8.09 -7.02
CA GLU A 70 14.29 7.56 -8.33
C GLU A 70 14.61 6.07 -8.34
N VAL A 71 13.56 5.26 -8.51
CA VAL A 71 13.58 3.84 -8.89
C VAL A 71 14.49 2.96 -8.00
N LEU A 72 13.86 2.29 -7.01
CA LEU A 72 14.49 1.20 -6.26
C LEU A 72 14.92 0.11 -7.25
N SER A 73 16.21 0.07 -7.56
CA SER A 73 16.85 -1.02 -8.30
C SER A 73 16.92 -2.27 -7.40
N ASP A 74 16.81 -3.45 -8.04
CA ASP A 74 16.74 -4.79 -7.42
C ASP A 74 17.89 -5.17 -6.46
N VAL A 75 18.91 -4.31 -6.32
CA VAL A 75 20.14 -4.61 -5.57
C VAL A 75 20.14 -4.00 -4.16
N HIS A 76 19.21 -3.10 -3.82
CA HIS A 76 19.25 -2.33 -2.56
C HIS A 76 18.17 -2.69 -1.54
N THR A 77 17.32 -3.68 -1.80
CA THR A 77 16.23 -4.10 -0.89
C THR A 77 16.70 -4.80 0.39
N LYS A 78 17.98 -5.17 0.52
CA LYS A 78 18.51 -5.98 1.62
C LYS A 78 18.54 -5.31 3.01
N GLU A 79 18.36 -3.99 3.11
CA GLU A 79 18.57 -3.27 4.39
C GLU A 79 17.34 -2.57 4.98
N HIS A 80 16.24 -2.48 4.22
CA HIS A 80 15.10 -1.67 4.67
C HIS A 80 14.20 -2.45 5.64
N LYS A 81 14.41 -2.23 6.95
CA LYS A 81 13.49 -2.71 8.00
C LYS A 81 12.17 -1.93 8.06
N GLN A 82 12.14 -0.72 7.50
CA GLN A 82 10.97 0.13 7.51
C GLN A 82 10.95 1.08 6.30
N PHE A 83 9.74 1.48 5.90
CA PHE A 83 9.49 2.58 4.97
C PHE A 83 8.57 3.62 5.62
N LEU A 84 8.75 4.88 5.25
CA LEU A 84 7.89 5.98 5.65
C LEU A 84 7.27 6.60 4.42
N LEU A 85 5.95 6.63 4.37
CA LEU A 85 5.18 7.30 3.32
C LEU A 85 4.58 8.57 3.91
N HIS A 86 4.93 9.73 3.39
CA HIS A 86 4.19 10.96 3.65
C HIS A 86 3.02 11.01 2.68
N CYS A 87 1.80 11.07 3.22
CA CYS A 87 0.58 11.04 2.43
C CYS A 87 -0.21 12.34 2.63
N THR A 88 -0.48 13.03 1.53
CA THR A 88 -1.27 14.27 1.50
C THR A 88 -2.44 14.13 0.54
N GLY A 89 -3.53 14.87 0.78
CA GLY A 89 -4.63 14.87 -0.18
C GLY A 89 -5.85 15.65 0.25
N THR A 90 -6.69 15.99 -0.73
CA THR A 90 -7.89 16.80 -0.52
C THR A 90 -9.20 16.09 -0.84
N GLU A 91 -9.12 14.92 -1.47
CA GLU A 91 -10.27 14.16 -1.95
C GLU A 91 -10.84 13.23 -0.88
N ARG A 92 -12.17 13.23 -0.71
CA ARG A 92 -12.86 12.38 0.28
C ARG A 92 -13.30 11.03 -0.29
N THR A 93 -12.38 10.32 -0.94
CA THR A 93 -12.65 9.08 -1.69
C THR A 93 -13.11 7.90 -0.82
N TRP A 94 -12.90 7.94 0.48
CA TRP A 94 -13.34 6.89 1.41
C TRP A 94 -14.83 6.95 1.74
N SER A 95 -15.49 8.07 1.44
CA SER A 95 -16.92 8.28 1.68
C SER A 95 -17.79 7.71 0.55
N ASN A 96 -19.04 7.34 0.84
CA ASN A 96 -20.06 6.93 -0.15
C ASN A 96 -19.69 5.78 -1.13
N ARG A 97 -18.66 4.97 -0.82
CA ARG A 97 -18.20 3.89 -1.71
C ARG A 97 -19.25 2.80 -1.97
N LYS A 98 -20.16 2.55 -1.03
CA LYS A 98 -21.23 1.53 -1.19
C LYS A 98 -22.16 1.81 -2.38
N LYS A 99 -22.39 3.09 -2.72
CA LYS A 99 -23.24 3.49 -3.85
C LYS A 99 -22.61 3.19 -5.21
N HIS A 100 -21.31 2.95 -5.23
CA HIS A 100 -20.50 2.74 -6.44
C HIS A 100 -20.02 1.29 -6.56
N ALA A 101 -20.63 0.36 -5.82
CA ALA A 101 -20.35 -1.07 -5.95
C ALA A 101 -20.81 -1.52 -7.34
N VAL A 102 -19.86 -1.59 -8.28
CA VAL A 102 -20.11 -2.03 -9.65
C VAL A 102 -19.81 -3.53 -9.77
N ILE A 103 -20.59 -4.24 -10.58
CA ILE A 103 -20.24 -5.59 -11.02
C ILE A 103 -19.00 -5.44 -11.93
N LEU A 104 -17.82 -5.61 -11.34
CA LEU A 104 -16.54 -5.51 -12.02
C LEU A 104 -16.01 -6.91 -12.31
N ASP A 105 -15.40 -7.08 -13.49
CA ASP A 105 -14.84 -8.32 -14.01
C ASP A 105 -14.10 -9.11 -12.90
N LEU A 106 -14.44 -10.39 -12.77
CA LEU A 106 -13.86 -11.30 -11.79
C LEU A 106 -12.33 -11.45 -11.96
N SER A 107 -11.81 -11.21 -13.17
CA SER A 107 -10.37 -11.25 -13.48
C SER A 107 -9.57 -10.09 -12.86
N MET A 108 -10.24 -9.00 -12.47
CA MET A 108 -9.57 -7.81 -11.93
C MET A 108 -9.21 -7.97 -10.44
N SER A 109 -8.05 -7.45 -10.06
CA SER A 109 -7.65 -7.40 -8.65
C SER A 109 -8.59 -6.49 -7.85
N ILE A 110 -8.72 -6.74 -6.54
CA ILE A 110 -9.53 -5.86 -5.68
C ILE A 110 -8.98 -4.43 -5.62
N LEU A 111 -7.65 -4.28 -5.77
CA LEU A 111 -6.98 -2.99 -5.78
C LEU A 111 -7.43 -2.16 -6.97
N ASP A 112 -7.42 -2.76 -8.17
CA ASP A 112 -7.87 -2.11 -9.40
C ASP A 112 -9.36 -1.75 -9.33
N LYS A 113 -10.17 -2.66 -8.78
CA LYS A 113 -11.61 -2.43 -8.57
C LYS A 113 -11.85 -1.22 -7.67
N GLU A 114 -11.14 -1.15 -6.54
CA GLU A 114 -11.28 -0.02 -5.61
C GLU A 114 -10.70 1.28 -6.21
N ALA A 115 -9.65 1.22 -7.04
CA ALA A 115 -9.14 2.38 -7.76
C ALA A 115 -10.17 2.95 -8.76
N ILE A 116 -10.85 2.09 -9.52
CA ILE A 116 -11.93 2.51 -10.44
C ILE A 116 -13.09 3.17 -9.68
N ILE A 117 -13.49 2.58 -8.54
CA ILE A 117 -14.53 3.17 -7.68
C ILE A 117 -14.13 4.57 -7.23
N SER A 118 -12.86 4.76 -6.85
CA SER A 118 -12.35 6.06 -6.42
C SER A 118 -12.38 7.10 -7.53
N ASN A 119 -12.01 6.72 -8.76
CA ASN A 119 -12.08 7.63 -9.91
C ASN A 119 -13.52 8.12 -10.14
N LYS A 120 -14.51 7.21 -10.08
CA LYS A 120 -15.93 7.59 -10.19
C LYS A 120 -16.37 8.54 -9.09
N ILE A 121 -15.94 8.32 -7.85
CA ILE A 121 -16.28 9.21 -6.72
C ILE A 121 -15.70 10.61 -6.94
N VAL A 122 -14.45 10.72 -7.40
CA VAL A 122 -13.83 12.03 -7.69
C VAL A 122 -14.56 12.74 -8.82
N GLU A 123 -14.89 12.03 -9.90
CA GLU A 123 -15.68 12.60 -11.01
C GLU A 123 -17.04 13.13 -10.56
N GLU A 124 -17.75 12.38 -9.71
CA GLU A 124 -19.03 12.82 -9.17
C GLU A 124 -18.90 14.01 -8.22
N ASN A 125 -17.89 14.01 -7.35
CA ASN A 125 -17.62 15.10 -6.42
C ASN A 125 -17.31 16.41 -7.18
N ASN A 126 -16.51 16.31 -8.24
CA ASN A 126 -16.18 17.44 -9.11
C ASN A 126 -17.41 17.99 -9.83
N LYS A 127 -18.35 17.14 -10.25
CA LYS A 127 -19.59 17.57 -10.92
C LYS A 127 -20.59 18.23 -9.98
N LYS A 128 -20.68 17.76 -8.73
CA LYS A 128 -21.75 18.16 -7.80
C LYS A 128 -21.34 19.25 -6.80
N SER A 129 -20.06 19.65 -6.74
CA SER A 129 -19.49 20.56 -5.71
C SER A 129 -19.88 20.18 -4.27
N TYR A 130 -20.26 18.92 -4.04
CA TYR A 130 -21.15 18.53 -2.94
C TYR A 130 -20.40 18.17 -1.66
N LEU A 131 -19.10 17.93 -1.76
CA LEU A 131 -18.25 17.52 -0.64
C LEU A 131 -17.09 18.49 -0.56
N GLY A 132 -17.09 19.34 0.48
CA GLY A 132 -16.01 20.27 0.74
C GLY A 132 -14.65 19.55 0.76
N LYS A 133 -13.63 20.21 0.21
CA LYS A 133 -12.26 19.72 0.22
C LYS A 133 -11.82 19.46 1.66
N VAL A 134 -11.17 18.32 1.88
CA VAL A 134 -10.55 18.00 3.16
C VAL A 134 -9.06 18.31 3.09
N LYS A 135 -8.37 18.30 4.23
CA LYS A 135 -6.91 18.36 4.29
C LYS A 135 -6.42 17.13 5.04
N LEU A 136 -5.97 16.13 4.30
CA LEU A 136 -5.21 15.01 4.84
C LEU A 136 -3.71 15.29 4.72
N ASP A 137 -3.03 15.00 5.81
CA ASP A 137 -1.57 15.09 5.97
C ASP A 137 -1.18 14.17 7.14
N PHE A 138 -0.58 13.04 6.80
CA PHE A 138 -0.16 12.00 7.75
C PHE A 138 1.03 11.21 7.22
N ILE A 139 1.72 10.50 8.11
CA ILE A 139 2.73 9.50 7.74
C ILE A 139 2.14 8.10 7.91
N CYS A 140 2.34 7.24 6.91
CA CYS A 140 2.21 5.80 7.08
C CYS A 140 3.61 5.20 7.28
N LYS A 141 3.86 4.65 8.47
CA LYS A 141 5.04 3.86 8.77
C LYS A 141 4.75 2.40 8.47
N ILE A 142 5.61 1.77 7.66
CA ILE A 142 5.52 0.37 7.23
C ILE A 142 6.75 -0.33 7.79
N GLU A 143 6.57 -1.27 8.71
CA GLU A 143 7.67 -1.98 9.38
C GLU A 143 7.63 -3.47 9.07
N LYS A 144 8.80 -4.03 8.78
CA LYS A 144 9.02 -5.48 8.76
C LYS A 144 9.24 -5.96 10.20
N LYS A 145 8.45 -6.92 10.66
CA LYS A 145 8.69 -7.66 11.90
C LYS A 145 9.12 -9.08 11.54
N GLU A 146 10.16 -9.55 12.19
CA GLU A 146 10.69 -10.91 12.00
C GLU A 146 10.23 -11.80 13.16
N ASN A 147 9.94 -13.07 12.85
CA ASN A 147 9.55 -14.15 13.79
C ASN A 147 8.24 -13.92 14.58
N PRO A 148 7.06 -14.20 14.00
CA PRO A 148 6.83 -14.59 12.59
C PRO A 148 6.98 -13.39 11.65
N MET A 149 7.22 -13.63 10.36
CA MET A 149 7.27 -12.54 9.40
C MET A 149 5.89 -11.85 9.33
N GLN A 150 5.89 -10.54 9.58
CA GLN A 150 4.69 -9.70 9.51
C GLN A 150 5.07 -8.32 8.98
N VAL A 151 4.09 -7.65 8.38
CA VAL A 151 4.20 -6.24 8.01
C VAL A 151 3.22 -5.42 8.85
N GLN A 152 3.74 -4.44 9.58
CA GLN A 152 2.95 -3.54 10.41
C GLN A 152 2.82 -2.18 9.76
N LEU A 153 1.58 -1.66 9.72
CA LEU A 153 1.25 -0.33 9.23
C LEU A 153 0.78 0.55 10.39
N VAL A 154 1.42 1.70 10.57
CA VAL A 154 1.07 2.68 11.59
C VAL A 154 0.82 4.03 10.93
N LEU A 155 -0.40 4.53 11.07
CA LEU A 155 -0.78 5.87 10.60
C LEU A 155 -0.52 6.89 11.70
N ILE A 156 0.27 7.91 11.39
CA ILE A 156 0.70 8.97 12.31
C ILE A 156 0.19 10.30 11.78
N ASN A 157 -0.71 10.95 12.52
CA ASN A 157 -1.23 12.25 12.12
C ASN A 157 -0.10 13.30 12.11
N LYS A 158 -0.02 14.11 11.04
CA LYS A 158 0.90 15.25 10.97
C LYS A 158 0.16 16.57 11.12
N ASN A 159 -0.72 16.87 10.17
CA ASN A 159 -1.43 18.16 10.12
C ASN A 159 -2.91 18.00 9.73
N THR A 160 -3.46 16.80 9.89
CA THR A 160 -4.89 16.54 9.66
C THR A 160 -5.67 16.92 10.92
N ALA A 161 -6.85 17.53 10.74
CA ALA A 161 -7.77 17.77 11.86
C ALA A 161 -8.10 16.45 12.59
N ARG A 162 -7.98 16.43 13.92
CA ARG A 162 -8.06 15.18 14.72
C ARG A 162 -9.31 14.34 14.46
N LYS A 163 -10.48 14.98 14.30
CA LYS A 163 -11.76 14.30 14.01
C LYS A 163 -11.72 13.62 12.63
N LEU A 164 -11.23 14.33 11.62
CA LEU A 164 -11.07 13.82 10.26
C LEU A 164 -10.06 12.67 10.21
N PHE A 165 -8.92 12.81 10.89
CA PHE A 165 -7.91 11.75 10.94
C PHE A 165 -8.44 10.47 11.60
N LYS A 166 -9.22 10.60 12.69
CA LYS A 166 -9.86 9.44 13.34
C LYS A 166 -10.90 8.77 12.42
N GLU A 167 -11.73 9.55 11.75
CA GLU A 167 -12.71 9.06 10.76
C GLU A 167 -12.02 8.28 9.64
N PHE A 168 -11.02 8.89 9.02
CA PHE A 168 -10.22 8.28 7.97
C PHE A 168 -9.54 7.00 8.46
N GLY A 169 -8.84 7.07 9.61
CA GLY A 169 -8.13 5.93 10.18
C GLY A 169 -9.04 4.73 10.45
N HIS A 170 -10.25 4.94 10.97
CA HIS A 170 -11.20 3.85 11.19
C HIS A 170 -11.59 3.14 9.88
N ILE A 171 -11.85 3.91 8.83
CA ILE A 171 -12.24 3.37 7.52
C ILE A 171 -11.08 2.67 6.83
N VAL A 172 -9.88 3.26 6.89
CA VAL A 172 -8.66 2.67 6.32
C VAL A 172 -8.34 1.35 7.00
N VAL A 173 -8.33 1.30 8.35
CA VAL A 173 -8.05 0.08 9.10
C VAL A 173 -9.00 -1.06 8.69
N GLY A 174 -10.29 -0.77 8.51
CA GLY A 174 -11.28 -1.77 8.10
C GLY A 174 -11.13 -2.28 6.67
N LYS A 175 -10.55 -1.48 5.75
CA LYS A 175 -10.46 -1.83 4.32
C LYS A 175 -9.07 -2.26 3.86
N ILE A 176 -8.01 -1.62 4.32
CA ILE A 176 -6.66 -1.79 3.80
C ILE A 176 -6.18 -3.23 3.92
N HIS A 177 -6.45 -3.88 5.07
CA HIS A 177 -6.14 -5.30 5.27
C HIS A 177 -6.82 -6.19 4.22
N LYS A 178 -8.09 -5.93 3.92
CA LYS A 178 -8.86 -6.69 2.92
C LYS A 178 -8.34 -6.46 1.50
N ILE A 179 -7.96 -5.22 1.17
CA ILE A 179 -7.40 -4.92 -0.16
C ILE A 179 -6.06 -5.64 -0.31
N ILE A 180 -5.15 -5.50 0.66
CA ILE A 180 -3.83 -6.15 0.63
C ILE A 180 -3.97 -7.67 0.47
N THR A 181 -4.69 -8.32 1.38
CA THR A 181 -4.77 -9.80 1.39
C THR A 181 -5.42 -10.36 0.12
N LYS A 182 -6.48 -9.73 -0.39
CA LYS A 182 -7.11 -10.15 -1.65
C LYS A 182 -6.26 -9.85 -2.88
N THR A 183 -5.49 -8.76 -2.88
CA THR A 183 -4.54 -8.46 -3.97
C THR A 183 -3.42 -9.49 -3.98
N LEU A 184 -2.84 -9.82 -2.82
CA LEU A 184 -1.82 -10.89 -2.72
C LEU A 184 -2.35 -12.25 -3.18
N MET A 185 -3.58 -12.61 -2.80
CA MET A 185 -4.23 -13.85 -3.29
C MET A 185 -4.42 -13.83 -4.81
N HIS A 186 -4.83 -12.70 -5.38
CA HIS A 186 -4.99 -12.54 -6.82
C HIS A 186 -3.64 -12.67 -7.54
N MET A 187 -2.59 -12.02 -7.03
CA MET A 187 -1.24 -12.17 -7.58
C MET A 187 -0.76 -13.62 -7.54
N LEU A 188 -1.02 -14.34 -6.45
CA LEU A 188 -0.69 -15.76 -6.32
C LEU A 188 -1.43 -16.61 -7.37
N GLN A 189 -2.74 -16.38 -7.54
CA GLN A 189 -3.57 -17.13 -8.48
C GLN A 189 -3.15 -16.90 -9.95
N PHE A 190 -2.76 -15.67 -10.29
CA PHE A 190 -2.45 -15.27 -11.66
C PHE A 190 -0.95 -15.13 -11.93
N LYS A 191 -0.08 -15.55 -11.00
CA LYS A 191 1.39 -15.42 -11.07
C LYS A 191 1.84 -14.01 -11.50
N LYS A 192 1.31 -12.99 -10.82
CA LYS A 192 1.68 -11.59 -11.10
C LYS A 192 2.85 -11.16 -10.22
N HIS A 193 3.68 -10.28 -10.76
CA HIS A 193 4.78 -9.60 -10.08
C HIS A 193 4.48 -8.10 -9.97
N TYR A 194 5.11 -7.43 -9.02
CA TYR A 194 5.04 -5.97 -8.85
C TYR A 194 6.23 -5.29 -9.48
#